data_AF-A0A1H6BM34-F1
#
_entry.id   AF-A0A1H6BM34-F1
#
_cell.length_a   1.000
_cell.length_b   1.000
_cell.length_c   1.000
_cell.angle_alpha   90.00
_cell.angle_beta   90.00
_cell.angle_gamma   90.00
#
_symmetry.space_group_name_H-M   'P 1'
#
loop_
_entity.id
_entity.type
_entity.pdbx_description
1 polymer ?
#
loop_
_entity_poly.entity_id
_entity_poly.type
_entity_poly.pdbx_seq_one_letter_code
_entity_poly.pdbx_strand_id
1 'polypeptide(L)' 'MLFAEEAAQASSFSGFDPFVIIFTILIAIGLVRLFAAKRKNVFAIAFALVSLAVFLFMDVVMIKGW' A
#
# COMPACT_ATOMS: atom_id res chain seq x y z
N MET A 1 -18.82 -12.65 -31.90
CA MET A 1 -17.48 -12.93 -31.33
C MET A 1 -16.63 -11.67 -31.17
N LEU A 2 -16.80 -10.60 -31.96
CA LEU A 2 -16.08 -9.33 -31.72
C LEU A 2 -16.58 -8.51 -30.51
N PHE A 3 -17.84 -8.72 -30.07
CA PHE A 3 -18.46 -7.98 -28.94
C PHE A 3 -18.50 -8.77 -27.62
N ALA A 4 -18.04 -10.02 -27.63
CA ALA A 4 -17.97 -10.85 -26.40
C ALA A 4 -16.63 -10.68 -25.68
N GLU A 5 -15.66 -10.04 -26.34
CA GLU A 5 -14.30 -9.87 -25.85
C GLU A 5 -14.12 -8.56 -25.04
N GLU A 6 -15.07 -7.62 -25.15
CA GLU A 6 -15.12 -6.39 -24.33
C GLU A 6 -15.95 -6.54 -23.05
N ALA A 7 -16.77 -7.60 -22.92
CA ALA A 7 -17.79 -7.70 -21.88
C ALA A 7 -17.31 -8.32 -20.55
N ALA A 8 -16.02 -8.64 -20.44
CA ALA A 8 -15.44 -9.18 -19.20
C ALA A 8 -14.10 -8.50 -18.91
N GLN A 9 -14.13 -7.22 -18.54
CA GLN A 9 -13.10 -6.70 -17.64
C GLN A 9 -13.24 -7.48 -16.34
N ALA A 10 -12.53 -8.61 -16.24
CA ALA A 10 -12.33 -9.28 -14.98
C ALA A 10 -11.67 -8.26 -14.05
N SER A 11 -12.29 -8.01 -12.89
CA SER A 11 -11.67 -7.17 -11.87
C SER A 11 -10.26 -7.68 -11.63
N SER A 12 -9.28 -6.77 -11.63
CA SER A 12 -7.90 -7.14 -11.30
C SER A 12 -7.70 -7.38 -9.80
N PHE A 13 -8.77 -7.25 -9.03
CA PHE A 13 -8.79 -7.53 -7.60
C PHE A 13 -8.31 -8.96 -7.31
N SER A 14 -7.35 -9.04 -6.41
CA SER A 14 -6.85 -10.27 -5.83
C SER A 14 -7.26 -10.36 -4.36
N GLY A 15 -7.55 -11.57 -3.87
CA GLY A 15 -7.80 -11.79 -2.44
C GLY A 15 -6.61 -11.39 -1.53
N PHE A 16 -5.42 -11.17 -2.09
CA PHE A 16 -4.26 -10.67 -1.35
C PHE A 16 -4.28 -9.15 -1.10
N ASP A 17 -5.06 -8.41 -1.88
CA ASP A 17 -5.08 -6.95 -1.88
C ASP A 17 -5.40 -6.30 -0.53
N PRO A 18 -6.35 -6.83 0.28
CA PRO A 18 -6.57 -6.32 1.63
C PRO A 18 -5.34 -6.44 2.55
N PHE A 19 -4.49 -7.45 2.35
CA PHE A 19 -3.27 -7.62 3.14
C PHE A 19 -2.25 -6.53 2.83
N VAL A 20 -2.19 -6.07 1.58
CA VAL A 20 -1.34 -4.93 1.18
C VAL A 20 -1.75 -3.68 1.96
N ILE A 21 -3.04 -3.35 1.98
CA ILE A 21 -3.57 -2.20 2.74
C ILE A 21 -3.25 -2.34 4.24
N ILE A 22 -3.39 -3.54 4.80
CA ILE A 22 -3.04 -3.82 6.19
C ILE A 22 -1.54 -3.53 6.44
N PHE A 23 -0.64 -3.93 5.54
CA PHE A 23 0.78 -3.60 5.66
C PHE A 23 1.03 -2.10 5.61
N THR A 24 0.37 -1.36 4.74
CA THR A 24 0.44 0.12 4.70
C THR A 24 0.06 0.71 6.06
N ILE A 25 -1.03 0.24 6.66
CA ILE A 25 -1.47 0.68 8.00
C ILE A 25 -0.42 0.35 9.07
N LEU A 26 0.15 -0.87 9.05
CA LEU A 26 1.19 -1.26 10.00
C LEU A 26 2.44 -0.40 9.88
N ILE A 27 2.86 -0.04 8.66
CA ILE A 27 3.98 0.88 8.42
C ILE A 27 3.65 2.27 9.00
N ALA A 28 2.44 2.78 8.77
CA ALA A 28 2.01 4.07 9.31
C ALA A 28 2.06 4.10 10.84
N ILE A 29 1.54 3.05 11.51
CA ILE A 29 1.60 2.89 12.96
C ILE A 29 3.06 2.80 13.44
N GLY A 30 3.90 2.03 12.74
CA GLY A 30 5.33 1.91 13.01
C GLY A 30 6.05 3.26 12.93
N LEU A 31 5.75 4.06 11.91
CA LEU A 31 6.31 5.40 11.72
C LEU A 31 5.92 6.34 12.88
N VAL A 32 4.64 6.35 13.28
CA VAL A 32 4.17 7.13 14.44
C VAL A 32 4.90 6.69 15.72
N ARG A 33 5.09 5.38 15.93
CA ARG A 33 5.84 4.86 17.08
C ARG A 33 7.31 5.28 17.06
N LEU A 34 7.95 5.29 15.89
CA LEU A 34 9.33 5.78 15.74
C LEU A 34 9.43 7.27 16.08
N PHE A 35 8.46 8.08 15.67
CA PHE A 35 8.37 9.49 16.05
C PHE A 35 8.01 9.71 17.53
N ALA A 36 7.35 8.77 18.20
CA ALA A 36 7.07 8.84 19.64
C ALA A 36 8.23 8.34 20.52
N ALA A 37 9.21 7.62 19.96
CA ALA A 37 10.30 7.03 20.73
C ALA A 37 11.19 8.09 21.40
N LYS A 38 11.62 7.86 22.66
CA LYS A 38 12.53 8.76 23.38
C LYS A 38 13.89 8.89 22.69
N ARG A 39 14.40 7.80 22.13
CA ARG A 39 15.63 7.76 21.33
C ARG A 39 15.24 7.63 19.87
N LYS A 40 15.51 8.66 19.08
CA LYS A 40 15.20 8.66 17.64
C LYS A 40 16.23 7.83 16.89
N ASN A 41 15.76 6.94 16.03
CA ASN A 41 16.56 6.34 14.98
C ASN A 41 16.19 7.02 13.66
N VAL A 42 16.98 8.02 13.27
CA VAL A 42 16.70 8.87 12.10
C VAL A 42 16.70 8.04 10.81
N PHE A 43 17.58 7.04 10.70
CA PHE A 43 17.62 6.13 9.57
C PHE A 43 16.32 5.32 9.47
N ALA A 44 15.87 4.72 10.58
CA ALA A 44 14.62 3.95 10.60
C ALA A 44 13.40 4.83 10.28
N ILE A 45 13.37 6.07 10.77
CA ILE A 45 12.31 7.04 10.47
C ILE A 45 12.29 7.35 8.97
N ALA A 46 13.43 7.68 8.38
CA ALA A 46 13.53 7.99 6.95
C ALA A 46 13.12 6.78 6.10
N PHE A 47 13.59 5.59 6.46
CA PHE A 47 13.23 4.35 5.76
C PHE A 47 11.74 4.04 5.85
N ALA A 48 11.14 4.17 7.03
CA ALA A 48 9.72 3.95 7.24
C ALA A 48 8.87 4.98 6.47
N LEU A 49 9.33 6.23 6.39
CA LEU A 49 8.65 7.29 5.64
C LEU A 49 8.68 7.02 4.13
N VAL A 50 9.82 6.63 3.57
CA VAL A 50 9.93 6.24 2.15
C VAL A 50 9.09 4.99 1.87
N SER A 51 9.16 3.98 2.73
CA SER A 51 8.34 2.77 2.60
C SER A 51 6.85 3.10 2.60
N LEU A 52 6.40 3.97 3.51
CA LEU A 52 5.00 4.39 3.58
C LEU A 52 4.56 5.10 2.30
N ALA A 53 5.41 5.97 1.74
CA ALA A 53 5.11 6.67 0.49
C ALA A 53 4.98 5.70 -0.70
N VAL A 54 5.87 4.71 -0.80
CA VAL A 54 5.83 3.69 -1.87
C VAL A 54 4.57 2.83 -1.73
N PHE A 55 4.24 2.38 -0.52
CA PHE A 55 3.05 1.56 -0.28
C PHE A 55 1.76 2.33 -0.56
N LEU A 56 1.66 3.59 -0.14
CA LEU A 56 0.50 4.44 -0.47
C LEU A 56 0.36 4.66 -1.99
N PHE A 57 1.47 4.86 -2.70
CA PHE A 57 1.44 4.98 -4.16
C PHE A 57 0.95 3.69 -4.81
N MET A 58 1.46 2.54 -4.35
CA MET A 58 1.04 1.23 -4.82
C MET A 58 -0.44 0.97 -4.53
N ASP A 59 -0.95 1.33 -3.34
CA ASP A 59 -2.36 1.21 -2.99
C ASP A 59 -3.24 2.02 -3.95
N VAL A 60 -2.83 3.25 -4.30
CA VAL A 60 -3.57 4.09 -5.26
C VAL A 60 -3.60 3.46 -6.65
N VAL A 61 -2.48 2.91 -7.12
CA VAL A 61 -2.42 2.24 -8.44
C VAL A 61 -3.27 0.98 -8.44
N MET A 62 -3.15 0.18 -7.39
CA MET A 62 -3.89 -1.06 -7.19
C MET A 62 -5.41 -0.81 -7.18
N ILE A 63 -5.90 0.10 -6.32
CA ILE A 63 -7.32 0.42 -6.21
C ILE A 63 -7.90 0.99 -7.51
N LYS A 64 -7.12 1.78 -8.26
CA LYS A 64 -7.56 2.31 -9.57
C LYS A 64 -7.63 1.25 -10.67
N GLY A 65 -6.88 0.16 -10.52
CA GLY A 65 -6.87 -0.95 -11.47
C GLY A 65 -7.94 -2.01 -11.18
N TRP A 66 -8.55 -2.01 -9.99
CA TRP A 66 -9.59 -2.96 -9.58
C TRP A 66 -10.88 -2.87 -10.39
#